data_AF-A0A7V4FYS4-F1
#
_entry.id   AF-A0A7V4FYS4-F1
#
_cell.length_a   1.000
_cell.length_b   1.000
_cell.length_c   1.000
_cell.angle_alpha   90.00
_cell.angle_beta   90.00
_cell.angle_gamma   90.00
#
_symmetry.space_group_name_H-M   'P 1'
#
loop_
_entity.id
_entity.type
_entity.pdbx_description
1 polymer ?
#
loop_
_entity_poly.entity_id
_entity_poly.type
_entity_poly.pdbx_seq_one_letter_code
_entity_poly.pdbx_strand_id
1 'polypeptide(L)'
;MIASLRGILLENNPDYVVIEAGGVGYAVMVTAAAQRTLPPTGSEVRLFIHTHAVQDGPLHLYGFADPDERRLFETLLSVQGVGPKVAIAILSSMPVADLVRAIGSADVATLTQIRGVGRKTAERLAV
;
A
#
# COMPACT_ATOMS: atom_id res chain seq x y z
N MET A 1 11.77 -8.68 -9.87
CA MET A 1 11.09 -8.20 -8.65
C MET A 1 11.93 -7.13 -8.00
N ILE A 2 11.35 -5.97 -7.66
CA ILE A 2 12.00 -4.88 -6.92
C ILE A 2 11.50 -4.97 -5.47
N ALA A 3 12.42 -5.18 -4.52
CA ALA A 3 12.08 -5.39 -3.10
C ALA A 3 12.24 -4.12 -2.23
N SER A 4 13.06 -3.17 -2.69
CA SER A 4 13.23 -1.87 -2.05
C SER A 4 13.76 -0.86 -3.05
N LEU A 5 13.46 0.42 -2.84
CA LEU A 5 14.04 1.53 -3.57
C LEU A 5 14.68 2.50 -2.58
N ARG A 6 15.89 2.96 -2.90
CA ARG A 6 16.58 4.04 -2.20
C ARG A 6 17.04 5.04 -3.25
N GLY A 7 16.78 6.32 -3.03
CA GLY A 7 17.07 7.35 -4.01
C GLY A 7 16.51 8.70 -3.62
N ILE A 8 16.52 9.65 -4.55
CA ILE A 8 16.02 11.01 -4.31
C ILE A 8 14.52 11.09 -4.59
N LEU A 9 13.76 11.64 -3.66
CA LEU A 9 12.33 11.91 -3.87
C LEU A 9 12.17 13.10 -4.82
N LEU A 10 11.75 12.84 -6.07
CA LEU A 10 11.53 13.88 -7.06
C LEU A 10 10.13 14.50 -6.95
N GLU A 11 9.11 13.66 -6.73
CA GLU A 11 7.71 14.07 -6.69
C GLU A 11 6.97 13.40 -5.54
N ASN A 12 6.03 14.13 -4.92
CA ASN A 12 5.15 13.62 -3.88
C ASN A 12 3.70 14.02 -4.19
N ASN A 13 3.00 13.18 -4.97
CA ASN A 13 1.60 13.40 -5.34
C ASN A 13 0.69 12.50 -4.48
N PRO A 14 -0.60 12.85 -4.28
CA PRO A 14 -1.53 12.04 -3.49
C PRO A 14 -1.69 10.59 -3.95
N ASP A 15 -1.53 10.33 -5.26
CA ASP A 15 -1.73 9.00 -5.85
C ASP A 15 -0.43 8.17 -5.94
N TYR A 16 0.72 8.83 -6.08
CA TYR A 16 2.03 8.21 -6.25
C TYR A 16 3.17 9.18 -5.92
N VAL A 17 4.35 8.62 -5.68
CA VAL A 17 5.60 9.37 -5.55
C VAL A 17 6.62 8.91 -6.58
N VAL A 18 7.58 9.77 -6.90
CA VAL A 18 8.66 9.44 -7.84
C VAL A 18 9.98 9.41 -7.09
N ILE A 19 10.67 8.27 -7.12
CA ILE A 19 12.01 8.11 -6.54
C ILE A 19 13.01 7.90 -7.67
N GLU A 20 14.00 8.79 -7.78
CA GLU A 20 15.12 8.60 -8.69
C GLU A 20 16.19 7.72 -8.06
N ALA A 21 16.45 6.57 -8.70
CA ALA A 21 17.55 5.70 -8.33
C ALA A 21 18.40 5.40 -9.58
N GLY A 22 19.66 5.82 -9.57
CA GLY A 22 20.58 5.61 -10.69
C GLY A 22 20.16 6.29 -11.99
N GLY A 23 19.53 7.47 -11.91
CA GLY A 23 19.03 8.21 -13.07
C GLY A 23 17.70 7.71 -13.64
N VAL A 24 17.03 6.76 -12.97
CA VAL A 24 15.70 6.26 -13.37
C VAL A 24 14.66 6.67 -12.33
N GLY A 25 13.61 7.35 -12.78
CA GLY A 25 12.46 7.73 -11.95
C GLY A 25 11.45 6.59 -11.83
N TYR A 26 11.29 6.05 -10.62
CA TYR A 26 10.31 5.01 -10.31
C TYR A 26 9.05 5.64 -9.72
N ALA A 27 7.92 5.49 -10.42
CA ALA A 27 6.61 5.83 -9.86
C ALA A 27 6.16 4.73 -8.89
N VAL A 28 5.90 5.10 -7.65
CA VAL A 28 5.55 4.20 -6.55
C VAL A 28 4.26 4.68 -5.89
N MET A 29 3.23 3.82 -5.87
CA MET A 29 2.02 4.07 -5.10
C MET A 29 2.31 3.79 -3.64
N VAL A 30 1.96 4.69 -2.74
CA VAL A 30 2.24 4.54 -1.29
C VAL A 30 0.94 4.60 -0.50
N THR A 31 0.94 4.02 0.70
CA THR A 31 -0.16 4.22 1.65
C THR A 31 -0.14 5.65 2.17
N ALA A 32 -1.28 6.14 2.66
CA ALA A 32 -1.33 7.44 3.33
C ALA A 32 -0.39 7.50 4.56
N ALA A 33 -0.14 6.36 5.22
CA ALA A 33 0.81 6.27 6.32
C ALA A 33 2.25 6.48 5.86
N ALA A 34 2.69 5.74 4.83
CA ALA A 34 4.02 5.89 4.26
C ALA A 34 4.23 7.30 3.67
N GLN A 35 3.20 7.88 3.06
CA GLN A 35 3.28 9.24 2.49
C GLN A 35 3.58 10.31 3.54
N ARG A 36 3.02 10.17 4.75
CA ARG A 36 3.27 11.11 5.87
C ARG A 36 4.68 11.03 6.43
N THR A 37 5.40 9.94 6.18
CA THR A 37 6.79 9.76 6.63
C THR A 37 7.82 10.16 5.58
N LEU A 38 7.38 10.55 4.37
CA LEU A 38 8.29 10.94 3.32
C LEU A 38 8.99 12.26 3.66
N PRO A 39 10.28 12.39 3.33
CA PRO A 39 10.99 13.65 3.47
C PRO A 39 10.53 14.67 2.41
N PRO A 40 10.97 15.94 2.50
CA PRO A 40 10.76 16.91 1.43
C PRO A 40 11.35 16.45 0.09
N THR A 41 10.78 16.90 -1.02
CA THR A 41 11.33 16.65 -2.36
C THR A 41 12.78 17.16 -2.46
N GLY A 42 13.60 16.43 -3.21
CA GLY A 42 15.06 16.62 -3.28
C GLY A 42 15.85 15.90 -2.19
N SER A 43 15.19 15.25 -1.22
CA SER A 43 15.85 14.48 -0.15
C SER A 43 15.94 12.99 -0.48
N GLU A 44 16.92 12.30 0.12
CA GLU A 44 17.01 10.85 0.04
C GLU A 44 15.88 10.16 0.81
N VAL A 45 15.27 9.15 0.21
CA VAL A 45 14.24 8.30 0.81
C VAL A 45 14.54 6.83 0.55
N ARG A 46 14.07 5.95 1.45
CA ARG A 46 14.08 4.51 1.26
C ARG A 46 12.69 3.96 1.52
N LEU A 47 12.17 3.15 0.60
CA LEU A 47 10.90 2.43 0.75
C LEU A 47 11.10 0.93 0.54
N PHE A 48 10.32 0.13 1.26
CA PHE A 48 10.11 -1.27 0.96
C PHE A 48 9.09 -1.38 -0.16
N ILE A 49 9.34 -2.25 -1.13
CA ILE A 49 8.56 -2.31 -2.36
C ILE A 49 7.93 -3.69 -2.52
N HIS A 50 6.62 -3.70 -2.80
CA HIS A 50 5.95 -4.84 -3.41
C HIS A 50 5.81 -4.58 -4.92
N THR A 51 6.32 -5.52 -5.72
CA THR A 51 6.19 -5.47 -7.19
C THR A 51 4.98 -6.29 -7.62
N HIS A 52 4.00 -5.65 -8.22
CA HIS A 52 2.83 -6.31 -8.79
C HIS A 52 2.92 -6.33 -10.31
N ALA A 53 3.08 -7.53 -10.88
CA ALA A 53 3.11 -7.72 -12.33
C ALA A 53 1.70 -8.05 -12.84
N VAL A 54 1.26 -7.31 -13.84
CA VAL A 54 0.03 -7.60 -14.58
C VAL A 54 0.42 -8.31 -15.87
N GLN A 55 -0.22 -9.44 -16.18
CA GLN A 55 0.02 -10.16 -17.43
C GLN A 55 -0.23 -9.22 -18.62
N ASP A 56 0.74 -9.13 -19.53
CA ASP A 56 0.71 -8.24 -20.70
C ASP A 56 0.43 -6.76 -20.36
N GLY A 57 0.73 -6.36 -19.12
CA GLY A 57 0.46 -5.04 -18.59
C GLY A 57 1.68 -4.38 -17.95
N PRO A 58 1.51 -3.17 -17.41
CA PRO A 58 2.59 -2.48 -16.71
C PRO A 58 2.94 -3.16 -15.39
N LEU A 59 4.17 -2.90 -14.96
CA LEU A 59 4.63 -3.27 -13.63
C LEU A 59 4.25 -2.15 -12.66
N HIS A 60 3.54 -2.50 -11.59
CA HIS A 60 3.14 -1.56 -10.55
C HIS A 60 4.02 -1.74 -9.30
N LEU A 61 4.45 -0.61 -8.73
CA LEU A 61 5.23 -0.58 -7.50
C LEU A 61 4.38 -0.01 -6.38
N TYR A 62 4.33 -0.75 -5.27
CA TYR A 62 3.68 -0.33 -4.03
C TYR A 62 4.73 -0.16 -2.94
N GLY A 63 4.79 1.01 -2.33
CA GLY A 63 5.82 1.42 -1.40
C GLY A 63 5.34 1.57 0.03
N PHE A 64 6.18 1.14 0.97
CA PHE A 64 5.89 1.12 2.40
C PHE A 64 7.10 1.66 3.18
N ALA A 65 6.82 2.40 4.26
CA ALA A 65 7.87 2.92 5.13
C ALA A 65 8.46 1.82 6.03
N ASP A 66 7.65 0.81 6.35
CA ASP A 66 7.98 -0.28 7.27
C ASP A 66 7.78 -1.66 6.60
N PRO A 67 8.66 -2.65 6.84
CA PRO A 67 8.48 -4.00 6.31
C PRO A 67 7.21 -4.71 6.82
N ASP A 68 6.72 -4.41 8.02
CA ASP A 68 5.48 -4.95 8.57
C ASP A 68 4.24 -4.44 7.82
N GLU A 69 4.27 -3.17 7.41
CA GLU A 69 3.22 -2.61 6.57
C GLU A 69 3.16 -3.32 5.20
N ARG A 70 4.33 -3.58 4.59
CA ARG A 70 4.42 -4.39 3.35
C ARG A 70 3.91 -5.81 3.57
N ARG A 71 4.25 -6.45 4.69
CA ARG A 71 3.77 -7.81 5.00
C ARG A 71 2.25 -7.84 5.10
N LEU A 72 1.65 -6.87 5.80
CA LEU A 72 0.20 -6.77 5.93
C LEU A 72 -0.47 -6.53 4.57
N PHE A 73 0.11 -5.68 3.73
CA PHE A 73 -0.35 -5.50 2.35
C PHE A 73 -0.36 -6.82 1.58
N GLU A 74 0.73 -7.60 1.64
CA GLU A 74 0.83 -8.90 0.98
C GLU A 74 -0.19 -9.91 1.53
N THR A 75 -0.44 -9.90 2.84
CA THR A 75 -1.51 -10.71 3.45
C THR A 75 -2.88 -10.31 2.90
N LEU A 76 -3.18 -9.01 2.81
CA LEU A 76 -4.44 -8.52 2.25
C LEU A 76 -4.65 -8.97 0.80
N LEU A 77 -3.60 -9.02 -0.03
CA LEU A 77 -3.68 -9.51 -1.41
C LEU A 77 -4.07 -10.99 -1.53
N SER A 78 -3.87 -11.78 -0.47
CA SER A 78 -4.30 -13.19 -0.46
C SER A 78 -5.82 -13.35 -0.32
N VAL A 79 -6.52 -12.30 0.11
CA VAL A 79 -7.97 -12.32 0.31
C VAL A 79 -8.70 -12.16 -1.02
N GLN A 80 -9.57 -13.13 -1.35
CA GLN A 80 -10.29 -13.13 -2.61
C GLN A 80 -11.16 -11.88 -2.78
N GLY A 81 -10.87 -11.08 -3.80
CA GLY A 81 -11.56 -9.82 -4.09
C GLY A 81 -10.83 -8.57 -3.57
N VAL A 82 -9.67 -8.74 -2.93
CA VAL A 82 -8.80 -7.64 -2.52
C VAL A 82 -7.64 -7.53 -3.52
N GLY A 83 -7.74 -6.55 -4.42
CA GLY A 83 -6.63 -6.18 -5.30
C GLY A 83 -5.70 -5.13 -4.66
N PRO A 84 -4.55 -4.83 -5.28
CA PRO A 84 -3.58 -3.87 -4.77
C PRO A 84 -4.13 -2.48 -4.43
N LYS A 85 -5.00 -1.93 -5.29
CA LYS A 85 -5.65 -0.63 -5.02
C LYS A 85 -6.55 -0.67 -3.79
N VAL A 86 -7.28 -1.77 -3.60
CA VAL A 86 -8.13 -1.96 -2.42
C VAL A 86 -7.28 -2.15 -1.17
N ALA A 87 -6.18 -2.91 -1.24
CA ALA A 87 -5.25 -3.08 -0.13
C ALA A 87 -4.61 -1.75 0.31
N ILE A 88 -4.20 -0.88 -0.63
CA ILE A 88 -3.76 0.49 -0.29
C ILE A 88 -4.88 1.28 0.39
N ALA A 89 -6.12 1.19 -0.09
CA ALA A 89 -7.25 1.89 0.51
C ALA A 89 -7.55 1.39 1.93
N ILE A 90 -7.46 0.08 2.17
CA ILE A 90 -7.60 -0.53 3.50
C ILE A 90 -6.53 0.02 4.44
N LEU A 91 -5.26 -0.05 4.06
CA LEU A 91 -4.13 0.45 4.88
C LEU A 91 -4.14 1.97 5.07
N SER A 92 -4.80 2.70 4.17
CA SER A 92 -4.94 4.16 4.25
C SER A 92 -6.18 4.60 5.03
N SER A 93 -7.11 3.69 5.34
CA SER A 93 -8.41 4.02 5.96
C SER A 93 -8.33 4.25 7.46
N MET A 94 -7.46 3.52 8.16
CA MET A 94 -7.31 3.58 9.61
C MET A 94 -5.93 3.06 10.04
N PRO A 95 -5.47 3.35 11.27
CA PRO A 95 -4.25 2.77 11.80
C PRO A 95 -4.26 1.24 11.78
N VAL A 96 -3.08 0.63 11.59
CA VAL A 96 -2.92 -0.82 11.49
C VAL A 96 -3.54 -1.55 12.70
N ALA A 97 -3.36 -1.03 13.91
CA ALA A 97 -3.92 -1.62 15.12
C ALA A 97 -5.46 -1.65 15.11
N ASP A 98 -6.09 -0.60 14.58
CA ASP A 98 -7.55 -0.53 14.47
C ASP A 98 -8.08 -1.46 13.39
N LEU A 99 -7.36 -1.58 12.27
CA LEU A 99 -7.69 -2.53 11.21
C LEU A 99 -7.62 -3.97 11.72
N VAL A 100 -6.55 -4.33 12.44
CA VAL A 100 -6.39 -5.66 13.03
C VAL A 100 -7.52 -5.94 14.02
N ARG A 101 -7.91 -4.96 14.83
CA ARG A 101 -9.06 -5.09 15.74
C ARG A 101 -10.36 -5.32 14.98
N ALA A 102 -10.65 -4.51 13.94
CA ALA A 102 -11.87 -4.64 13.14
C ALA A 102 -11.96 -6.00 12.44
N ILE A 103 -10.83 -6.52 11.95
CA ILE A 103 -10.72 -7.87 11.40
C ILE A 103 -10.99 -8.92 12.50
N GLY A 104 -10.28 -8.85 13.62
CA GLY A 104 -10.38 -9.84 14.69
C GLY A 104 -11.73 -9.87 15.41
N SER A 105 -12.47 -8.76 15.42
CA SER A 105 -13.84 -8.69 15.97
C SER A 105 -14.93 -8.94 14.93
N ALA A 106 -14.57 -9.28 13.69
CA ALA A 106 -15.49 -9.41 12.56
C ALA A 106 -16.43 -8.19 12.38
N ASP A 107 -15.88 -6.98 12.55
CA ASP A 107 -16.63 -5.73 12.40
C ASP A 107 -16.84 -5.38 10.92
N VAL A 108 -17.77 -6.11 10.29
CA VAL A 108 -18.15 -5.92 8.88
C VAL A 108 -18.65 -4.49 8.63
N ALA A 109 -19.26 -3.84 9.62
CA ALA A 109 -19.77 -2.49 9.47
C ALA A 109 -18.63 -1.50 9.25
N THR A 110 -17.57 -1.56 10.05
CA THR A 110 -16.37 -0.75 9.86
C THR A 110 -15.65 -1.09 8.56
N LEU A 111 -15.46 -2.38 8.26
CA LEU A 111 -14.73 -2.81 7.06
C LEU A 111 -15.42 -2.39 5.75
N THR A 112 -16.75 -2.35 5.72
CA THR A 112 -17.52 -1.91 4.53
C THR A 112 -17.50 -0.40 4.29
N GLN A 113 -17.04 0.42 5.25
CA GLN A 113 -16.83 1.85 5.02
C GLN A 113 -15.57 2.12 4.18
N ILE A 114 -14.69 1.13 4.03
CA ILE A 114 -13.46 1.29 3.24
C ILE A 114 -13.82 1.30 1.75
N ARG A 115 -13.36 2.33 1.04
CA ARG A 115 -13.60 2.47 -0.40
C ARG A 115 -13.11 1.24 -1.16
N GLY A 116 -14.03 0.58 -1.87
CA GLY A 116 -13.73 -0.63 -2.65
C GLY A 116 -13.88 -1.94 -1.88
N VAL A 117 -14.23 -1.91 -0.59
CA VAL A 117 -14.56 -3.10 0.21
C VAL A 117 -16.08 -3.24 0.30
N GLY A 118 -16.63 -4.18 -0.46
CA GLY A 118 -18.04 -4.56 -0.35
C GLY A 118 -18.29 -5.55 0.80
N ARG A 119 -19.56 -5.79 1.13
CA ARG A 119 -19.95 -6.70 2.23
C ARG A 119 -19.30 -8.07 2.16
N LYS A 120 -19.33 -8.73 0.99
CA LYS A 120 -18.70 -10.04 0.78
C LYS A 120 -17.20 -10.02 1.02
N THR A 121 -16.53 -8.93 0.64
CA THR A 121 -15.08 -8.77 0.85
C THR A 121 -14.77 -8.51 2.32
N ALA A 122 -15.58 -7.68 3.01
CA ALA A 122 -15.48 -7.45 4.44
C ALA A 122 -15.67 -8.74 5.26
N GLU A 123 -16.67 -9.56 4.91
CA GLU A 123 -16.89 -10.87 5.53
C GLU A 123 -15.70 -11.82 5.35
N ARG A 124 -14.99 -11.75 4.21
CA ARG A 124 -13.77 -12.55 3.96
C ARG A 124 -12.53 -12.02 4.66
N LEU A 125 -12.46 -10.70 4.87
CA LEU A 125 -11.37 -10.05 5.61
C LEU A 125 -11.44 -10.39 7.10
N ALA A 126 -12.64 -10.64 7.62
CA ALA A 126 -12.94 -10.92 9.02
C ALA A 126 -12.71 -12.39 9.46
N VAL A 127 -12.02 -13.21 8.65
CA VAL A 127 -11.81 -14.66 8.87
C VAL A 127 -10.37 -14.97 9.19
#